data_AF-A0A432TUX1-F1
#
_entry.id   AF-A0A432TUX1-F1
#
_cell.length_a   1.000
_cell.length_b   1.000
_cell.length_c   1.000
_cell.angle_alpha   90.00
_cell.angle_beta   90.00
_cell.angle_gamma   90.00
#
_symmetry.space_group_name_H-M   'P 1'
#
loop_
_entity.id
_entity.type
_entity.pdbx_description
1 polymer ?
#
loop_
_entity_poly.entity_id
_entity_poly.type
_entity_poly.pdbx_seq_one_letter_code
_entity_poly.pdbx_strand_id
1 'polypeptide(L)'
;MWRLFFILITISNFTWAQVVPDYAKEARWASFIEDGLMDGDVVWLNANNHNFLTIFTESESESSKVAIVMHGLGVHPDWTGVIQPLRLSLTEQGYHTLSIQLPVLANGVDGKEYDV
;
A
#
# COMPACT_ATOMS: atom_id res chain seq x y z
N MET A 1 42.98 35.39 -7.56
CA MET A 1 42.18 35.15 -6.33
C MET A 1 40.70 34.85 -6.61
N TRP A 2 40.14 35.21 -7.78
CA TRP A 2 38.74 34.92 -8.16
C TRP A 2 38.46 33.44 -8.56
N ARG A 3 39.47 32.71 -9.07
CA ARG A 3 39.31 31.34 -9.58
C ARG A 3 38.97 30.27 -8.51
N LEU A 4 39.34 30.50 -7.26
CA LEU A 4 39.00 29.61 -6.15
C LEU A 4 37.54 29.77 -5.68
N PHE A 5 36.93 30.93 -5.95
CA PHE A 5 35.54 31.19 -5.59
C PHE A 5 34.56 30.45 -6.51
N PHE A 6 34.97 30.15 -7.75
CA PHE A 6 34.15 29.43 -8.73
C PHE A 6 34.11 27.91 -8.51
N ILE A 7 35.12 27.33 -7.84
CA ILE A 7 35.17 25.88 -7.56
C ILE A 7 34.27 25.52 -6.36
N LEU A 8 33.97 26.48 -5.47
CA LEU A 8 33.12 26.24 -4.30
C LEU A 8 31.61 26.25 -4.62
N ILE A 9 31.21 26.84 -5.75
CA ILE A 9 29.79 26.96 -6.17
C ILE A 9 29.31 25.74 -6.98
N THR A 10 30.20 24.88 -7.46
CA THR A 10 29.82 23.70 -8.28
C THR A 10 29.43 22.45 -7.49
N ILE A 11 29.43 22.47 -6.15
CA ILE A 11 29.00 21.34 -5.30
C ILE A 11 27.59 21.58 -4.74
N SER A 12 26.75 22.31 -5.47
CA SER A 12 25.31 22.33 -5.20
C SER A 12 24.73 20.97 -5.62
N ASN A 13 24.72 20.01 -4.70
CA ASN A 13 23.97 18.77 -4.86
C ASN A 13 22.49 19.14 -4.96
N PHE A 14 21.95 19.12 -6.17
CA PHE A 14 20.51 19.10 -6.39
C PHE A 14 20.00 17.75 -5.93
N THR A 15 19.53 17.66 -4.68
CA THR A 15 18.77 16.50 -4.22
C THR A 15 17.36 16.62 -4.79
N TRP A 16 17.05 15.80 -5.80
CA TRP A 16 15.68 15.64 -6.25
C TRP A 16 14.90 14.95 -5.13
N ALA A 17 13.90 15.62 -4.57
CA ALA A 17 12.98 14.97 -3.65
C ALA A 17 12.29 13.83 -4.41
N GLN A 18 12.59 12.59 -4.05
CA GLN A 18 11.89 11.44 -4.60
C GLN A 18 10.64 11.23 -3.77
N VAL A 19 9.50 11.14 -4.45
CA VAL A 19 8.27 10.68 -3.83
C VAL A 19 8.44 9.18 -3.60
N VAL A 20 8.43 8.79 -2.33
CA VAL A 20 8.58 7.40 -1.91
C VAL A 20 7.38 7.00 -1.06
N PRO A 21 6.97 5.72 -1.07
CA PRO A 21 5.93 5.24 -0.19
C PRO A 21 6.28 5.48 1.28
N ASP A 22 5.28 5.81 2.09
CA ASP A 22 5.37 5.94 3.53
C ASP A 22 5.24 4.56 4.18
N TYR A 23 6.32 3.79 4.09
CA TYR A 23 6.39 2.43 4.66
C TYR A 23 6.15 2.40 6.17
N ALA A 24 6.44 3.49 6.88
CA ALA A 24 6.16 3.57 8.32
C ALA A 24 4.65 3.64 8.58
N LYS A 25 3.89 4.34 7.74
CA LYS A 25 2.43 4.37 7.77
C LYS A 25 1.83 3.00 7.43
N GLU A 26 2.32 2.37 6.37
CA GLU A 26 1.90 1.03 5.97
C GLU A 26 2.14 0.00 7.09
N ALA A 27 3.31 0.03 7.74
CA ALA A 27 3.63 -0.87 8.86
C ALA A 27 2.71 -0.67 10.07
N ARG A 28 2.34 0.58 10.41
CA ARG A 28 1.38 0.86 11.49
C ARG A 28 0.00 0.28 11.16
N TRP A 29 -0.48 0.45 9.93
CA TRP A 29 -1.74 -0.14 9.51
C TRP A 29 -1.69 -1.66 9.49
N ALA A 30 -0.58 -2.25 9.03
CA ALA A 30 -0.42 -3.68 9.03
C ALA A 30 -0.56 -4.26 10.45
N SER A 31 0.12 -3.66 11.44
CA SER A 31 -0.02 -4.05 12.84
C SER A 31 -1.46 -3.93 13.35
N PHE A 32 -2.18 -2.85 13.02
CA PHE A 32 -3.58 -2.71 13.44
C PHE A 32 -4.51 -3.74 12.78
N ILE A 33 -4.25 -4.09 11.52
CA ILE A 33 -5.01 -5.14 10.82
C ILE A 33 -4.70 -6.50 11.46
N GLU A 34 -3.43 -6.84 11.67
CA GLU A 34 -3.03 -8.10 12.30
C GLU A 34 -3.69 -8.30 13.68
N ASP A 35 -3.76 -7.25 14.49
CA ASP A 35 -4.35 -7.31 15.83
C ASP A 35 -5.89 -7.34 15.81
N GLY A 36 -6.53 -6.85 14.74
CA GLY A 36 -7.97 -6.55 14.70
C GLY A 36 -8.77 -7.26 13.61
N LEU A 37 -8.13 -8.04 12.74
CA LEU A 37 -8.80 -8.72 11.63
C LEU A 37 -9.73 -9.81 12.16
N MET A 38 -10.99 -9.76 11.75
CA MET A 38 -12.00 -10.75 12.14
C MET A 38 -12.22 -11.82 11.06
N ASP A 39 -12.25 -11.39 9.80
CA ASP A 39 -12.58 -12.25 8.66
C ASP A 39 -11.41 -12.32 7.68
N GLY A 40 -10.94 -13.54 7.42
CA GLY A 40 -9.80 -13.83 6.54
C GLY A 40 -8.47 -13.97 7.29
N ASP A 41 -7.43 -14.27 6.53
CA ASP A 41 -6.08 -14.51 7.02
C ASP A 41 -5.12 -13.44 6.51
N VAL A 42 -4.27 -12.93 7.41
CA VAL A 42 -3.14 -12.09 7.02
C VAL A 42 -2.09 -12.95 6.33
N VAL A 43 -1.73 -12.56 5.10
CA VAL A 43 -0.67 -13.19 4.32
C VAL A 43 0.32 -12.12 3.90
N TRP A 44 1.59 -12.30 4.26
CA TRP A 44 2.67 -11.41 3.82
C TRP A 44 3.23 -11.88 2.49
N LEU A 45 3.23 -10.99 1.50
CA LEU A 45 3.86 -11.21 0.21
C LEU A 45 5.13 -10.38 0.08
N ASN A 46 6.07 -10.87 -0.74
CA ASN A 46 7.28 -10.16 -1.08
C ASN A 46 7.32 -9.88 -2.58
N ALA A 47 7.59 -8.63 -2.95
CA ALA A 47 7.89 -8.24 -4.33
C ALA A 47 8.95 -7.15 -4.32
N ASN A 48 9.90 -7.19 -5.25
CA ASN A 48 10.98 -6.19 -5.37
C ASN A 48 11.70 -5.91 -4.03
N ASN A 49 12.00 -6.96 -3.27
CA ASN A 49 12.65 -6.88 -1.95
C ASN A 49 11.84 -6.11 -0.89
N HIS A 50 10.54 -5.94 -1.09
CA HIS A 50 9.64 -5.30 -0.13
C HIS A 50 8.52 -6.26 0.29
N ASN A 51 8.29 -6.35 1.60
CA ASN A 51 7.19 -7.12 2.17
C ASN A 51 5.98 -6.21 2.36
N PHE A 52 4.81 -6.67 1.92
CA PHE A 52 3.56 -5.94 2.09
C PHE A 52 2.45 -6.89 2.55
N LEU A 53 1.51 -6.34 3.31
CA LEU A 53 0.39 -7.08 3.87
C LEU A 53 -0.67 -7.35 2.79
N THR A 54 -1.22 -8.56 2.82
CA THR A 54 -2.43 -8.93 2.09
C THR A 54 -3.40 -9.64 3.04
N ILE A 55 -4.68 -9.62 2.68
CA ILE A 55 -5.73 -10.34 3.40
C ILE A 55 -6.35 -11.31 2.42
N PHE A 56 -6.17 -12.59 2.69
CA PHE A 56 -6.85 -13.65 1.95
C PHE A 56 -8.17 -13.99 2.65
N THR A 57 -9.25 -14.17 1.90
CA THR A 57 -10.52 -14.64 2.45
C THR A 57 -11.12 -15.65 1.49
N GLU A 58 -11.40 -16.85 1.99
CA GLU A 58 -12.00 -17.90 1.19
C GLU A 58 -13.43 -17.55 0.76
N SER A 59 -13.83 -18.05 -0.40
CA SER A 59 -15.22 -18.04 -0.86
C SER A 59 -16.11 -18.81 0.12
N GLU A 60 -17.33 -18.33 0.36
CA GLU A 60 -18.31 -19.05 1.19
C GLU A 60 -18.95 -20.26 0.48
N SER A 61 -18.63 -20.46 -0.80
CA SER A 61 -19.08 -21.60 -1.60
C SER A 61 -17.91 -22.29 -2.32
N GLU A 62 -18.10 -23.56 -2.66
CA GLU A 62 -17.16 -24.33 -3.49
C GLU A 62 -17.04 -23.69 -4.89
N SER A 63 -15.96 -22.93 -5.11
CA SER A 63 -15.76 -22.12 -6.30
C SER A 63 -14.28 -21.91 -6.58
N SER A 64 -13.93 -21.72 -7.85
CA SER A 64 -12.58 -21.40 -8.31
C SER A 64 -12.40 -19.93 -8.72
N LYS A 65 -13.43 -19.09 -8.52
CA LYS A 65 -13.35 -17.67 -8.84
C LYS A 65 -12.44 -16.95 -7.84
N VAL A 66 -11.66 -16.00 -8.34
CA VAL A 66 -10.75 -15.19 -7.53
C VAL A 66 -10.92 -13.71 -7.87
N ALA A 67 -10.86 -12.86 -6.86
CA ALA A 67 -10.80 -11.41 -7.02
C ALA A 67 -9.60 -10.85 -6.25
N ILE A 68 -8.80 -10.02 -6.91
CA ILE A 68 -7.78 -9.19 -6.25
C ILE A 68 -8.43 -7.85 -5.95
N VAL A 69 -8.48 -7.47 -4.67
CA VAL A 69 -9.10 -6.23 -4.21
C VAL A 69 -8.00 -5.21 -3.92
N MET A 70 -8.12 -4.03 -4.51
CA MET A 70 -7.15 -2.97 -4.42
C MET A 70 -7.79 -1.70 -3.87
N HIS A 71 -7.12 -1.07 -2.92
CA HIS A 71 -7.62 0.16 -2.32
C HIS A 71 -7.22 1.41 -3.10
N GLY A 72 -7.95 2.51 -2.88
CA GLY A 72 -7.64 3.81 -3.48
C GLY A 72 -6.52 4.56 -2.76
N LEU A 73 -6.36 5.84 -3.10
CA LEU A 73 -5.33 6.71 -2.51
C LEU A 73 -5.50 6.87 -1.00
N GLY A 74 -4.39 6.84 -0.26
CA GLY A 74 -4.36 7.23 1.15
C GLY A 74 -5.04 6.29 2.15
N VAL A 75 -5.42 5.07 1.75
CA VAL A 75 -6.13 4.07 2.58
C VAL A 75 -5.41 2.71 2.60
N HIS A 76 -6.04 1.65 3.12
CA HIS A 76 -5.40 0.35 3.39
C HIS A 76 -6.33 -0.83 3.00
N PRO A 77 -5.83 -2.10 2.97
CA PRO A 77 -6.55 -3.25 2.41
C PRO A 77 -7.75 -3.77 3.22
N ASP A 78 -8.02 -3.17 4.38
CA ASP A 78 -9.22 -3.46 5.18
C ASP A 78 -9.98 -2.18 5.54
N TRP A 79 -9.91 -1.16 4.68
CA TRP A 79 -10.59 0.11 4.92
C TRP A 79 -12.11 -0.10 5.00
N THR A 80 -12.66 0.15 6.19
CA THR A 80 -14.07 -0.13 6.53
C THR A 80 -15.07 0.64 5.66
N GLY A 81 -14.67 1.78 5.11
CA GLY A 81 -15.55 2.58 4.27
C GLY A 81 -15.85 1.98 2.89
N VAL A 82 -14.99 1.10 2.37
CA VAL A 82 -15.13 0.57 0.99
C VAL A 82 -14.55 -0.85 0.85
N ILE A 83 -13.30 -1.05 1.27
CA ILE A 83 -12.53 -2.24 0.90
C ILE A 83 -12.94 -3.46 1.71
N GLN A 84 -13.17 -3.29 3.02
CA GLN A 84 -13.62 -4.38 3.86
C GLN A 84 -15.01 -4.89 3.43
N PRO A 85 -16.06 -4.05 3.27
CA PRO A 85 -17.34 -4.53 2.75
C PRO A 85 -17.20 -5.19 1.37
N LEU A 86 -16.37 -4.65 0.47
CA LEU A 86 -16.19 -5.20 -0.86
C LEU A 86 -15.56 -6.60 -0.84
N ARG A 87 -14.46 -6.80 -0.08
CA ARG A 87 -13.79 -8.11 -0.04
C ARG A 87 -14.69 -9.19 0.58
N LEU A 88 -15.52 -8.82 1.55
CA LEU A 88 -16.46 -9.75 2.20
C LEU A 88 -17.67 -10.04 1.31
N SER A 89 -18.33 -9.04 0.74
CA SER A 89 -19.49 -9.29 -0.14
C SER A 89 -19.13 -10.06 -1.42
N LEU A 90 -17.86 -10.09 -1.82
CA LEU A 90 -17.39 -10.94 -2.92
C LEU A 90 -17.28 -12.43 -2.51
N THR A 91 -16.98 -12.75 -1.25
CA THR A 91 -16.94 -14.15 -0.79
C THR A 91 -18.33 -14.77 -0.79
N GLU A 92 -19.35 -14.01 -0.41
CA GLU A 92 -20.77 -14.38 -0.53
C GLU A 92 -21.19 -14.69 -1.98
N GLN A 93 -20.51 -14.09 -2.96
CA GLN A 93 -20.75 -14.29 -4.41
C GLN A 93 -19.88 -15.40 -5.02
N GLY A 94 -19.15 -16.13 -4.19
CA GLY A 94 -18.33 -17.27 -4.59
C GLY A 94 -16.93 -16.90 -5.05
N TYR A 95 -16.40 -15.74 -4.70
CA TYR A 95 -15.02 -15.36 -4.99
C TYR A 95 -14.13 -15.58 -3.77
N HIS A 96 -13.00 -16.26 -3.94
CA HIS A 96 -11.87 -16.09 -3.03
C HIS A 96 -11.31 -14.69 -3.23
N THR A 97 -11.06 -13.95 -2.16
CA THR A 97 -10.52 -12.59 -2.27
C THR A 97 -9.10 -12.49 -1.74
N LEU A 98 -8.28 -11.70 -2.42
CA LEU A 98 -6.97 -11.28 -1.96
C LEU A 98 -6.94 -9.74 -1.97
N SER A 99 -7.13 -9.13 -0.80
CA SER A 99 -7.02 -7.68 -0.64
C SER A 99 -5.57 -7.30 -0.40
N ILE A 100 -5.02 -6.38 -1.19
CA ILE A 100 -3.58 -6.08 -1.19
C ILE A 100 -3.28 -4.66 -0.68
N GLN A 101 -2.25 -4.52 0.15
CA GLN A 101 -1.67 -3.22 0.47
C GLN A 101 -0.97 -2.67 -0.77
N LEU A 102 -1.43 -1.51 -1.26
CA LEU A 102 -0.73 -0.72 -2.26
C LEU A 102 0.16 0.32 -1.59
N PRO A 103 1.17 0.86 -2.31
CA PRO A 103 1.98 1.96 -1.80
C PRO A 103 1.13 3.16 -1.38
N VAL A 104 1.45 3.78 -0.24
CA VAL A 104 0.74 4.97 0.25
C VAL A 104 1.71 6.08 0.59
N LEU A 105 1.39 7.30 0.17
CA LEU A 105 2.20 8.48 0.46
C LEU A 105 1.82 9.10 1.81
N ALA A 106 2.68 10.03 2.25
CA ALA A 106 2.46 10.82 3.45
C ALA A 106 1.14 11.61 3.37
N ASN A 107 0.57 11.93 4.53
CA ASN A 107 -0.66 12.72 4.58
C ASN A 107 -0.45 14.13 3.98
N GLY A 108 -1.44 14.62 3.24
CA GLY A 108 -1.39 15.95 2.62
C GLY A 108 -0.60 16.02 1.31
N VAL A 109 -0.04 14.91 0.83
CA VAL A 109 0.54 14.81 -0.50
C VAL A 109 -0.57 14.82 -1.55
N ASP A 110 -0.37 15.56 -2.65
CA ASP A 110 -1.34 15.62 -3.75
C ASP A 110 -1.44 14.25 -4.45
N GLY A 111 -2.65 13.86 -4.85
CA GLY A 111 -2.90 12.57 -5.50
C GLY A 111 -2.10 12.38 -6.80
N LYS A 112 -1.73 13.46 -7.50
CA LYS A 112 -0.90 13.40 -8.71
C LYS A 112 0.51 12.88 -8.46
N GLU A 113 1.00 12.99 -7.23
CA GLU A 113 2.31 12.47 -6.86
C GLU A 113 2.35 10.93 -6.83
N TYR A 114 1.20 10.26 -6.99
CA TYR A 114 1.14 8.82 -7.21
C TYR A 114 1.43 8.41 -8.67
N ASP A 115 1.39 9.34 -9.62
CA ASP A 115 1.62 9.07 -11.05
C ASP A 115 3.11 9.07 -11.45
N VAL A 116 4.01 9.07 -10.45
CA VAL A 116 5.47 9.17 -10.59
C VAL A 116 6.12 7.92 -11.17
#